data_AF-A0AAU9KUW0-F1
#
_entry.id   AF-A0AAU9KUW0-F1
#
_cell.length_a   1.000
_cell.length_b   1.000
_cell.length_c   1.000
_cell.angle_alpha   90.00
_cell.angle_beta   90.00
_cell.angle_gamma   90.00
#
_symmetry.space_group_name_H-M   'P 1'
#
loop_
_entity.id
_entity.type
_entity.pdbx_description
1 polymer ?
#
loop_
_entity_poly.entity_id
_entity_poly.type
_entity_poly.pdbx_seq_one_letter_code
_entity_poly.pdbx_strand_id
1 'polypeptide(L)' 'MRRKFEELCDPIWKKCLRIVSSVLKEAEAKNADIDEVILVGGSTQIPILRAMISEAFDGKELCMSVNADEVIAE' A
#
# COMPACT_ATOMS: atom_id res chain seq x y z
N MET A 1 -6.68 -14.27 17.19
CA MET A 1 -5.24 -14.04 16.87
C MET A 1 -5.03 -12.96 15.81
N ARG A 2 -5.80 -12.93 14.71
CA ARG A 2 -5.68 -11.88 13.66
C ARG A 2 -5.93 -10.45 14.16
N ARG A 3 -7.03 -10.19 14.87
CA ARG A 3 -7.37 -8.85 15.40
C ARG A 3 -6.28 -8.20 16.27
N LYS A 4 -5.65 -8.99 17.16
CA LYS A 4 -4.58 -8.48 18.04
C LYS A 4 -3.30 -8.15 17.28
N PHE A 5 -3.03 -8.88 16.20
CA PHE A 5 -1.93 -8.55 15.29
C PHE A 5 -2.24 -7.27 14.51
N GLU A 6 -3.47 -7.13 14.01
CA GLU A 6 -3.91 -5.93 13.29
C GLU A 6 -3.84 -4.68 14.17
N GLU A 7 -4.28 -4.77 15.43
CA GLU A 7 -4.19 -3.68 16.43
C GLU A 7 -2.73 -3.26 16.70
N LEU A 8 -1.79 -4.21 16.74
CA LEU A 8 -0.37 -3.92 16.93
C LEU A 8 0.28 -3.28 15.70
N CYS A 9 -0.19 -3.63 14.50
CA CYS A 9 0.36 -3.12 13.24
C CYS A 9 -0.30 -1.82 12.77
N ASP A 10 -1.50 -1.48 13.24
CA ASP A 10 -2.21 -0.22 12.93
C ASP A 10 -1.33 1.06 12.98
N PRO A 11 -0.51 1.30 14.03
CA PRO A 11 0.36 2.47 14.04
C PRO A 11 1.43 2.46 12.93
N ILE A 12 1.89 1.28 12.53
CA ILE A 12 2.87 1.09 11.44
C ILE A 12 2.20 1.40 10.11
N TRP A 13 0.99 0.89 9.87
CA TRP A 13 0.24 1.15 8.64
C TRP A 13 -0.10 2.62 8.45
N LYS A 14 -0.54 3.30 9.52
CA LYS A 14 -0.75 4.75 9.50
C LYS A 14 0.54 5.52 9.18
N LYS A 15 1.69 5.06 9.67
CA LYS A 15 2.99 5.65 9.31
C LYS A 15 3.29 5.47 7.82
N CYS A 16 3.04 4.29 7.24
CA CYS A 16 3.22 4.04 5.81
C CYS A 16 2.34 4.97 4.95
N LEU A 17 1.05 5.12 5.28
CA LEU A 17 0.14 6.01 4.55
C LEU A 17 0.59 7.48 4.61
N ARG A 18 1.14 7.93 5.75
CA ARG A 18 1.71 9.28 5.85
C ARG A 18 2.91 9.47 4.91
N ILE A 19 3.78 8.47 4.79
CA ILE A 19 4.93 8.54 3.88
C ILE A 19 4.44 8.63 2.43
N VAL A 20 3.47 7.79 2.04
CA VAL A 20 2.85 7.84 0.70
C VAL A 20 2.27 9.22 0.42
N SER A 21 1.50 9.79 1.35
CA SER A 21 0.93 11.14 1.19
C SER A 21 2.01 12.23 1.08
N SER A 22 3.11 12.12 1.84
CA SER A 22 4.25 13.04 1.69
C SER A 22 4.88 12.93 0.30
N VAL A 23 5.13 11.72 -0.19
CA VAL A 23 5.72 11.49 -1.51
C VAL A 23 4.83 12.02 -2.63
N LEU A 24 3.52 11.79 -2.55
CA LEU A 24 2.55 12.35 -3.51
C LEU A 24 2.61 13.88 -3.50
N LYS A 25 2.71 14.49 -2.31
CA LYS A 25 2.83 15.93 -2.17
C LYS A 25 4.13 16.47 -2.78
N GLU A 26 5.25 15.77 -2.56
CA GLU A 26 6.55 16.12 -3.15
C GLU A 26 6.56 15.95 -4.67
N ALA A 27 5.79 14.99 -5.20
CA ALA A 27 5.60 14.77 -6.63
C ALA A 27 4.53 15.67 -7.28
N GLU A 28 3.90 16.57 -6.50
CA GLU A 28 2.75 17.39 -6.92
C GLU A 28 1.61 16.58 -7.55
N ALA A 29 1.48 15.31 -7.16
CA ALA A 29 0.48 14.37 -7.66
C ALA A 29 -0.67 14.21 -6.66
N LYS A 30 -1.88 14.02 -7.17
CA LYS A 30 -3.05 13.64 -6.38
C LYS A 30 -3.31 12.14 -6.52
N ASN A 31 -4.09 11.59 -5.61
CA ASN A 31 -4.50 10.18 -5.65
C ASN A 31 -5.18 9.82 -6.99
N ALA A 32 -5.89 10.77 -7.60
CA ALA A 32 -6.53 10.62 -8.90
C ALA A 32 -5.54 10.55 -10.08
N ASP A 33 -4.33 11.10 -9.93
CA ASP A 33 -3.29 11.11 -10.97
C ASP A 33 -2.49 9.80 -11.00
N ILE A 34 -2.69 8.92 -10.02
CA ILE A 34 -2.02 7.62 -9.96
C ILE A 34 -2.82 6.64 -10.81
N ASP A 35 -2.26 6.09 -11.89
CA ASP A 35 -2.95 5.13 -12.76
C ASP A 35 -3.07 3.73 -12.14
N GLU A 36 -1.97 3.21 -11.59
CA GLU A 36 -1.90 1.87 -11.02
C GLU A 36 -1.19 1.88 -9.67
N VAL A 37 -1.66 1.04 -8.75
CA VAL A 37 -1.00 0.80 -7.45
C VAL A 37 -0.51 -0.64 -7.43
N ILE A 38 0.81 -0.81 -7.49
CA ILE A 38 1.46 -2.12 -7.50
C ILE A 38 1.97 -2.45 -6.09
N LEU A 39 1.56 -3.61 -5.57
CA LEU A 39 1.98 -4.07 -4.26
C LEU A 39 3.10 -5.13 -4.34
N VAL A 40 4.31 -4.77 -3.91
CA VAL A 40 5.49 -5.65 -3.94
C VAL A 40 5.84 -6.17 -2.54
N GLY A 41 6.12 -7.47 -2.44
CA GLY A 41 6.62 -8.14 -1.22
C GLY A 41 5.58 -8.96 -0.45
N GLY A 42 6.01 -10.00 0.28
CA GLY A 42 5.10 -10.98 0.92
C GLY A 42 4.12 -10.40 1.95
N SER A 43 4.50 -9.33 2.66
CA SER A 43 3.62 -8.66 3.63
C SER A 43 2.41 -7.99 2.99
N THR A 44 2.44 -7.73 1.67
CA THR A 44 1.28 -7.18 0.94
C THR A 44 0.15 -8.21 0.80
N GLN A 45 0.39 -9.47 1.17
CA GLN A 45 -0.65 -10.49 1.21
C GLN A 45 -1.64 -10.37 2.38
N ILE A 46 -1.37 -9.46 3.33
CA ILE A 46 -2.25 -9.18 4.46
C ILE A 46 -3.55 -8.51 3.98
N PRO A 47 -4.74 -9.10 4.19
CA PRO A 47 -6.00 -8.57 3.65
C PRO A 47 -6.36 -7.16 4.15
N ILE A 48 -6.16 -6.87 5.43
CA ILE A 48 -6.47 -5.54 6.01
C ILE A 48 -5.60 -4.45 5.37
N LEU A 49 -4.34 -4.77 5.05
CA LEU A 49 -3.41 -3.83 4.42
C LEU A 49 -3.89 -3.47 3.01
N ARG A 50 -4.31 -4.46 2.23
CA ARG A 50 -4.88 -4.24 0.90
C ARG A 50 -6.14 -3.38 0.97
N ALA A 51 -7.03 -3.65 1.93
CA ALA A 51 -8.23 -2.85 2.11
C ALA A 51 -7.89 -1.38 2.47
N MET A 52 -6.97 -1.16 3.40
CA MET A 52 -6.55 0.20 3.78
C MET A 52 -5.87 0.96 2.65
N ILE A 53 -5.03 0.30 1.85
CA ILE A 53 -4.37 0.94 0.70
C ILE A 53 -5.41 1.25 -0.38
N SER A 54 -6.30 0.30 -0.69
CA SER A 54 -7.38 0.55 -1.65
C SER A 54 -8.24 1.73 -1.21
N GLU A 55 -8.65 1.81 0.06
CA GLU A 55 -9.39 2.94 0.62
C GLU A 55 -8.60 4.26 0.54
N ALA A 56 -7.28 4.22 0.77
CA ALA A 56 -6.42 5.39 0.63
C ALA A 56 -6.33 5.91 -0.82
N PHE A 57 -6.55 5.05 -1.83
CA PHE A 57 -6.55 5.41 -3.25
C PHE A 57 -7.95 5.32 -3.85
N ASP A 58 -8.97 5.80 -3.11
CA ASP A 58 -10.36 5.94 -3.58
C ASP A 58 -11.00 4.63 -4.06
N GLY A 59 -10.63 3.51 -3.44
CA GLY A 59 -11.14 2.17 -3.76
C GLY A 59 -10.51 1.55 -5.02
N LYS A 60 -9.36 2.05 -5.49
CA LYS A 60 -8.68 1.47 -6.65
C LYS A 60 -8.37 -0.01 -6.47
N GLU A 61 -8.47 -0.74 -7.57
CA GLU A 61 -8.02 -2.12 -7.65
C GLU A 61 -6.48 -2.15 -7.56
N LEU A 62 -5.97 -2.97 -6.65
CA LEU A 62 -4.53 -3.07 -6.38
C LEU A 62 -3.93 -4.16 -7.25
N CYS A 63 -2.88 -3.83 -7.99
CA CYS A 63 -2.18 -4.78 -8.84
C CYS A 63 -1.25 -5.64 -7.98
N MET A 64 -1.48 -6.95 -8.05
CA MET A 64 -0.79 -7.97 -7.24
C MET A 64 0.08 -8.89 -8.09
N SER A 65 0.07 -8.69 -9.41
CA SER A 65 0.72 -9.54 -10.39
C SER A 65 2.16 -9.11 -10.60
N VAL A 66 2.97 -9.14 -9.54
CA VAL A 66 4.42 -9.10 -9.74
C VAL A 66 5.07 -10.08 -8.77
N ASN A 67 5.74 -11.07 -9.35
CA ASN A 67 6.66 -11.92 -8.61
C ASN A 67 7.68 -10.99 -7.95
N ALA A 68 7.68 -10.92 -6.63
CA ALA A 68 8.50 -9.96 -5.87
C ALA A 68 10.02 -10.10 -6.15
N ASP A 69 10.45 -11.21 -6.74
CA ASP A 69 11.80 -11.45 -7.23
C ASP A 69 12.17 -10.67 -8.52
N GLU A 70 11.21 -10.34 -9.38
CA GLU A 70 11.50 -9.74 -10.70
C GLU A 70 11.74 -8.22 -10.61
N VAL A 71 11.04 -7.52 -9.70
CA VAL A 71 11.15 -6.05 -9.54
C VAL A 71 12.46 -5.61 -8.87
N ILE A 72 13.15 -6.53 -8.20
CA ILE A 72 14.37 -6.25 -7.42
C ILE A 72 15.63 -6.46 -8.28
N ALA A 73 15.49 -6.92 -9.52
CA ALA A 73 16.60 -7.34 -10.38
C ALA A 73 17.10 -6.29 -11.39
N GLU A 74 16.62 -5.04 -11.36
CA GLU A 74 17.14 -3.93 -12.20
C GLU A 74 17.73 -2.77 -11.38
#